data_AF-A0A1A7WUI3-F1
#
_entry.id   AF-A0A1A7WUI3-F1
#
_cell.length_a   1.000
_cell.length_b   1.000
_cell.length_c   1.000
_cell.angle_alpha   90.00
_cell.angle_beta   90.00
_cell.angle_gamma   90.00
#
_symmetry.space_group_name_H-M   'P 1'
#
loop_
_entity.id
_entity.type
_entity.pdbx_description
1 polymer ?
#
loop_
_entity_poly.entity_id
_entity_poly.type
_entity_poly.pdbx_seq_one_letter_code
_entity_poly.pdbx_strand_id
1 'polypeptide(L)'
;MRYFDRAALFIEACLKFGVMEANDSSNKLIEAAFLDYARLLRTLGLREGAALWASRAGSAGEQLMEELFQGEGAVLGEEDVEVGQESTE
;
A
#
# COMPACT_ATOMS: atom_id res chain seq x y z
N MET A 1 5.83 16.04 -0.09
CA MET A 1 5.82 14.76 0.66
C MET A 1 4.42 14.51 1.16
N ARG A 2 3.77 13.44 0.70
CA ARG A 2 2.47 13.03 1.27
C ARG A 2 2.77 12.09 2.44
N TYR A 3 2.39 12.49 3.67
CA TYR A 3 2.69 11.77 4.92
C TYR A 3 1.70 10.62 5.19
N PHE A 4 1.41 9.81 4.17
CA PHE A 4 0.40 8.75 4.25
C PHE A 4 0.81 7.63 5.20
N ASP A 5 2.09 7.29 5.19
CA ASP A 5 2.73 6.35 6.10
C ASP A 5 2.51 6.73 7.57
N ARG A 6 2.83 7.99 7.91
CA ARG A 6 2.68 8.49 9.28
C ARG A 6 1.22 8.60 9.68
N ALA A 7 0.35 9.05 8.79
CA ALA A 7 -1.09 9.16 9.05
C ALA A 7 -1.73 7.79 9.32
N ALA A 8 -1.46 6.80 8.47
CA ALA A 8 -1.99 5.44 8.62
C ALA A 8 -1.51 4.78 9.91
N LEU A 9 -0.21 4.88 10.22
CA LEU A 9 0.35 4.33 11.46
C LEU A 9 -0.17 5.05 12.71
N PHE A 10 -0.35 6.37 12.66
CA PHE A 10 -0.93 7.14 13.76
C PHE A 10 -2.38 6.74 14.01
N ILE A 11 -3.19 6.65 12.95
CA ILE A 11 -4.60 6.22 13.04
C ILE A 11 -4.69 4.79 13.60
N GLU A 12 -3.85 3.86 13.13
CA GLU A 12 -3.80 2.50 13.67
C GLU A 12 -3.52 2.51 15.19
N ALA A 13 -2.56 3.32 15.63
CA ALA A 13 -2.27 3.48 17.05
C ALA A 13 -3.47 4.06 17.81
N CYS A 14 -4.12 5.11 17.30
CA CYS A 14 -5.28 5.71 17.94
C CYS A 14 -6.44 4.73 18.08
N LEU A 15 -6.70 3.90 17.05
CA LEU A 15 -7.71 2.84 17.09
C LEU A 15 -7.35 1.78 18.14
N LYS A 16 -6.09 1.31 18.16
CA LYS A 16 -5.62 0.29 19.10
C LYS A 16 -5.73 0.70 20.57
N PHE A 17 -5.48 1.98 20.86
CA PHE A 17 -5.51 2.51 22.22
C PHE A 17 -6.83 3.21 22.59
N GLY A 18 -7.85 3.16 21.71
CA GLY A 18 -9.17 3.76 21.97
C GLY A 18 -9.17 5.29 22.04
N VAL A 19 -8.14 5.95 21.47
CA VAL A 19 -8.09 7.42 21.34
C VAL A 19 -8.96 7.89 20.17
N MET A 20 -9.21 6.99 19.20
CA MET A 20 -10.09 7.20 18.06
C MET A 20 -11.00 5.98 17.92
N GLU A 21 -12.25 6.22 17.53
CA GLU A 21 -13.21 5.18 17.19
C GLU A 21 -13.57 5.25 15.69
N ALA A 22 -13.75 4.08 15.09
CA ALA A 22 -14.27 3.95 13.73
C ALA A 22 -15.79 4.10 13.75
N ASN A 23 -16.29 5.16 13.13
CA ASN A 23 -17.71 5.46 12.99
C ASN A 23 -17.96 6.17 11.65
N ASP A 24 -19.22 6.46 11.33
CA ASP A 24 -19.60 7.04 10.03
C ASP A 24 -18.85 8.34 9.68
N SER A 25 -18.44 9.11 10.70
CA SER A 25 -17.71 10.36 10.50
C SER A 25 -16.20 10.16 10.30
N SER A 26 -15.59 9.17 10.96
CA SER A 26 -14.15 8.90 10.90
C SER A 26 -13.78 7.87 9.83
N ASN A 27 -14.68 6.97 9.44
CA ASN A 27 -14.41 5.87 8.52
C ASN A 27 -13.85 6.34 7.19
N LYS A 28 -14.44 7.38 6.58
CA LYS A 28 -13.92 7.93 5.30
C LYS A 28 -12.46 8.37 5.39
N LEU A 29 -12.07 8.97 6.54
CA LEU A 29 -10.69 9.40 6.77
C LEU A 29 -9.77 8.19 6.99
N ILE A 30 -10.19 7.23 7.81
CA ILE A 30 -9.43 6.02 8.12
C ILE A 30 -9.18 5.20 6.84
N GLU A 31 -10.23 4.92 6.08
CA GLU A 31 -10.17 4.16 4.83
C GLU A 31 -9.26 4.84 3.80
N ALA A 32 -9.40 6.16 3.61
CA ALA A 32 -8.55 6.91 2.69
C ALA A 32 -7.07 6.86 3.09
N ALA A 33 -6.75 7.07 4.38
CA ALA A 33 -5.37 7.02 4.87
C ALA A 33 -4.75 5.62 4.71
N PHE A 34 -5.52 4.57 5.00
CA PHE A 34 -5.05 3.19 4.86
C PHE A 34 -4.87 2.81 3.39
N LEU A 35 -5.78 3.21 2.51
CA LEU A 35 -5.68 2.96 1.07
C LEU A 35 -4.47 3.67 0.45
N ASP A 36 -4.24 4.95 0.79
CA ASP A 36 -3.10 5.69 0.28
C ASP A 36 -1.77 5.09 0.75
N TYR A 37 -1.72 4.57 1.98
CA TYR A 37 -0.54 3.84 2.45
C TYR A 37 -0.38 2.48 1.75
N ALA A 38 -1.47 1.74 1.54
CA ALA A 38 -1.45 0.49 0.77
C ALA A 38 -0.92 0.69 -0.66
N ARG A 39 -1.34 1.78 -1.33
CA ARG A 39 -0.84 2.16 -2.66
C ARG A 39 0.66 2.46 -2.64
N LEU A 40 1.13 3.20 -1.63
CA LEU A 40 2.56 3.46 -1.47
C LEU A 40 3.33 2.14 -1.32
N LEU A 41 2.87 1.23 -0.46
CA LEU A 41 3.52 -0.08 -0.27
C LEU A 41 3.56 -0.90 -1.55
N ARG A 42 2.48 -0.89 -2.35
CA ARG A 42 2.46 -1.52 -3.67
C ARG A 42 3.52 -0.93 -4.60
N THR A 43 3.65 0.40 -4.66
CA THR A 43 4.67 1.04 -5.53
C THR A 43 6.10 0.71 -5.12
N LEU A 44 6.32 0.33 -3.87
CA LEU A 44 7.60 -0.10 -3.33
C LEU A 44 7.84 -1.62 -3.47
N GLY A 45 6.92 -2.36 -4.09
CA GLY A 45 6.99 -3.83 -4.20
C GLY A 45 6.68 -4.58 -2.91
N LEU A 46 6.24 -3.89 -1.84
CA LEU A 46 5.89 -4.49 -0.55
C LEU A 46 4.45 -5.02 -0.58
N ARG A 47 4.26 -6.13 -1.29
CA ARG A 47 2.96 -6.69 -1.65
C ARG A 47 2.13 -7.12 -0.44
N GLU A 48 2.70 -7.85 0.50
CA GLU A 48 2.00 -8.31 1.71
C GLU A 48 1.58 -7.13 2.58
N GLY A 49 2.44 -6.11 2.66
CA GLY A 49 2.13 -4.85 3.33
C GLY A 49 0.98 -4.13 2.65
N ALA A 50 1.01 -4.01 1.32
CA ALA A 50 -0.06 -3.41 0.55
C ALA A 50 -1.39 -4.13 0.79
N ALA A 51 -1.41 -5.47 0.77
CA ALA A 51 -2.60 -6.27 1.03
C ALA A 51 -3.12 -6.07 2.47
N LEU A 52 -2.23 -6.05 3.47
CA LEU A 52 -2.61 -5.78 4.86
C LEU A 52 -3.35 -4.45 5.00
N TRP A 53 -2.78 -3.36 4.46
CA TRP A 53 -3.38 -2.03 4.60
C TRP A 53 -4.62 -1.85 3.72
N ALA A 54 -4.67 -2.48 2.53
CA ALA A 54 -5.86 -2.48 1.69
C ALA A 54 -7.02 -3.21 2.37
N SER A 55 -6.80 -4.38 2.98
CA SER A 55 -7.85 -5.10 3.71
C SER A 55 -8.44 -4.30 4.88
N ARG A 56 -7.67 -3.39 5.46
CA ARG A 56 -8.11 -2.51 6.56
C ARG A 56 -8.82 -1.26 6.06
N ALA A 57 -8.66 -0.90 4.79
CA ALA A 57 -9.32 0.24 4.17
C ALA A 57 -10.79 -0.02 3.80
N GLY A 58 -11.37 -1.13 4.26
CA GLY A 58 -12.77 -1.48 4.00
C GLY A 58 -13.06 -1.58 2.50
N SER A 59 -14.23 -1.08 2.10
CA SER A 59 -14.66 -1.08 0.70
C SER A 59 -13.72 -0.31 -0.24
N ALA A 60 -13.02 0.71 0.27
CA ALA A 60 -12.07 1.49 -0.52
C ALA A 60 -10.84 0.67 -0.96
N GLY A 61 -10.53 -0.42 -0.24
CA GLY A 61 -9.40 -1.29 -0.51
C GLY A 61 -9.67 -2.46 -1.47
N GLU A 62 -10.93 -2.76 -1.79
CA GLU A 62 -11.32 -3.97 -2.54
C GLU A 62 -10.68 -4.04 -3.93
N GLN A 63 -10.73 -2.94 -4.69
CA GLN A 63 -10.12 -2.89 -6.01
C GLN A 63 -8.60 -3.12 -5.95
N LEU A 64 -7.92 -2.54 -4.95
CA LEU A 64 -6.48 -2.74 -4.78
C LEU A 64 -6.16 -4.18 -4.38
N MET A 65 -6.99 -4.81 -3.55
CA MET A 65 -6.87 -6.22 -3.20
C MET A 65 -7.01 -7.10 -4.45
N GLU A 66 -8.02 -6.86 -5.27
CA GLU A 66 -8.20 -7.56 -6.56
C GLU A 66 -6.97 -7.40 -7.45
N GLU A 67 -6.46 -6.17 -7.65
CA GLU A 67 -5.27 -5.93 -8.45
C GLU A 67 -4.02 -6.63 -7.90
N LEU A 68 -3.89 -6.72 -6.58
CA LEU A 68 -2.83 -7.50 -5.97
C LEU A 68 -3.04 -8.97 -6.34
N PHE A 69 -4.16 -9.61 -6.00
CA PHE A 69 -4.32 -11.06 -6.16
C PHE A 69 -4.59 -11.56 -7.59
N GLN A 70 -5.04 -10.71 -8.52
CA GLN A 70 -5.26 -11.09 -9.93
C GLN A 70 -3.97 -11.17 -10.76
N GLY A 71 -2.83 -10.75 -10.20
CA GLY A 71 -1.55 -10.61 -10.91
C GLY A 71 -0.41 -11.46 -10.38
N GLU A 72 -0.64 -12.70 -9.89
CA GLU A 72 0.41 -13.63 -9.40
C GLU A 72 1.56 -13.95 -10.41
N GLY A 73 1.59 -13.32 -11.60
CA GLY A 73 2.64 -13.49 -12.60
C GLY A 73 3.20 -12.21 -13.26
N ALA A 74 2.87 -11.00 -12.83
CA ALA A 74 3.27 -9.79 -13.57
C ALA A 74 3.67 -8.61 -12.69
N VAL A 75 4.74 -8.75 -11.90
CA VAL A 75 5.70 -7.68 -11.58
C VAL A 75 6.87 -8.30 -10.81
N LEU A 76 7.72 -9.03 -11.52
CA LEU A 76 9.14 -8.95 -11.21
C LEU A 76 9.61 -7.68 -11.90
N GLY A 77 10.23 -6.77 -11.14
CA GLY A 77 10.81 -5.57 -11.71
C GLY A 77 11.82 -5.98 -12.77
N GLU A 78 11.52 -5.67 -14.03
CA GLU A 78 12.52 -5.49 -15.06
C GLU A 78 13.32 -4.23 -14.70
N GLU A 79 14.26 -4.38 -13.76
CA GLU A 79 15.46 -3.58 -13.80
C GLU A 79 16.40 -4.24 -14.81
N ASP A 80 16.08 -4.12 -16.10
CA ASP A 80 17.07 -4.29 -17.17
C ASP A 80 18.05 -3.11 -17.06
N VAL A 81 19.02 -3.26 -16.17
CA VAL A 81 20.25 -2.49 -16.20
C VAL A 81 21.10 -3.08 -17.33
N GLU A 82 20.85 -2.62 -18.56
CA GLU A 82 21.80 -2.75 -19.66
C GLU A 82 23.10 -2.02 -19.28
N VAL A 83 24.08 -2.75 -18.76
CA VAL A 83 25.48 -2.31 -18.77
C VAL A 83 26.19 -3.10 -19.85
N GLY A 84 26.55 -2.37 -20.90
CA GLY A 84 27.00 -2.87 -22.18
C GLY A 84 28.15 -3.86 -22.10
N GLN A 85 28.05 -4.89 -22.93
CA GLN A 85 29.19 -5.67 -23.40
C GLN A 85 30.03 -4.78 -24.30
N GLU A 86 31.22 -4.38 -23.84
CA GLU A 86 32.31 -3.99 -24.73
C GLU A 86 33.34 -5.13 -24.73
N SER A 87 33.18 -6.03 -25.71
CA SER A 87 34.26 -6.89 -26.17
C SER A 87 34.80 -6.27 -27.45
N THR A 88 36.10 -5.96 -27.52
CA THR A 88 36.95 -6.39 -28.65
C THR A 88 38.43 -6.06 -28.41
N GLU A 89 39.24 -7.12 -28.59
CA GLU A 89 40.69 -7.20 -28.88
C GLU A 89 41.74 -6.69 -27.88
#